data_AF-A0A542HW09-F1
#
_entry.id   AF-A0A542HW09-F1
#
_cell.length_a   1.000
_cell.length_b   1.000
_cell.length_c   1.000
_cell.angle_alpha   90.00
_cell.angle_beta   90.00
_cell.angle_gamma   90.00
#
_symmetry.space_group_name_H-M   'P 1'
#
loop_
_entity.id
_entity.type
_entity.pdbx_description
1 polymer ?
#
loop_
_entity_poly.entity_id
_entity_poly.type
_entity_poly.pdbx_seq_one_letter_code
_entity_poly.pdbx_strand_id
1 'polypeptide(L)'
;MTDRQAPQWLDALGRCGLEVTGEAAPDGPPVNAAIHAVSGFEVEPVATVPAAAPGAADELDEAWHRHASQASLYGENGEFLILPPVPGGSAIGWVRVKDPVGKNLPSRISGVTGSPEFVAVSVDGHHLCAASVEESDYWVVVHEF
;
A
#
# COMPACT_ATOMS: atom_id res chain seq x y z
N MET A 1 -18.23 -6.73 30.34
CA MET A 1 -16.86 -6.53 29.83
C MET A 1 -16.92 -6.83 28.35
N THR A 2 -17.13 -5.81 27.51
CA THR A 2 -17.24 -6.00 26.07
C THR A 2 -15.82 -6.06 25.54
N ASP A 3 -15.39 -7.26 25.16
CA ASP A 3 -14.17 -7.47 24.41
C ASP A 3 -14.35 -6.73 23.08
N ARG A 4 -13.75 -5.53 22.98
CA ARG A 4 -13.89 -4.67 21.80
C ARG A 4 -12.90 -5.20 20.78
N GLN A 5 -13.27 -6.30 20.12
CA GLN A 5 -12.49 -6.86 19.03
C GLN A 5 -12.18 -5.73 18.06
N ALA A 6 -10.89 -5.52 17.79
CA ALA A 6 -10.44 -4.52 16.83
C ALA A 6 -11.14 -4.78 15.48
N PRO A 7 -11.55 -3.73 14.74
CA PRO A 7 -12.06 -3.91 13.39
C PRO A 7 -11.12 -4.80 12.57
N GLN A 8 -11.66 -5.68 11.73
CA GLN A 8 -10.88 -6.67 10.97
C GLN A 8 -9.74 -6.02 10.15
N TRP A 9 -9.96 -4.81 9.62
CA TRP A 9 -8.94 -4.08 8.88
C TRP A 9 -7.77 -3.61 9.77
N LEU A 10 -8.03 -3.27 11.03
CA LEU A 10 -7.01 -2.83 11.98
C LEU A 10 -6.13 -4.01 12.41
N ASP A 11 -6.75 -5.16 12.66
CA ASP A 11 -6.03 -6.42 12.91
C ASP A 11 -5.17 -6.82 11.71
N ALA A 12 -5.70 -6.71 10.49
CA ALA A 12 -4.97 -7.02 9.26
C ALA A 12 -3.72 -6.14 9.11
N LEU A 13 -3.84 -4.81 9.28
CA LEU A 13 -2.68 -3.90 9.23
C LEU A 13 -1.63 -4.27 10.28
N GLY A 14 -2.05 -4.58 11.52
CA GLY A 14 -1.15 -5.03 12.58
C GLY A 14 -0.43 -6.33 12.24
N ARG A 15 -1.12 -7.30 11.63
CA ARG A 15 -0.53 -8.56 11.16
C ARG A 15 0.43 -8.36 9.99
N CYS A 16 0.26 -7.31 9.19
CA CYS A 16 1.25 -6.90 8.19
C CYS A 16 2.48 -6.23 8.83
N GLY A 17 2.50 -6.00 10.14
CA GLY A 17 3.57 -5.30 10.85
C GLY A 17 3.50 -3.78 10.70
N LEU A 18 2.33 -3.23 10.34
CA LEU A 18 2.09 -1.80 10.30
C LEU A 18 1.52 -1.32 11.64
N GLU A 19 2.01 -0.18 12.10
CA GLU A 19 1.49 0.50 13.29
C GLU A 19 0.57 1.64 12.86
N VAL A 20 -0.70 1.62 13.28
CA VAL A 20 -1.64 2.72 13.01
C VAL A 20 -1.35 3.87 13.97
N THR A 21 -0.97 5.04 13.45
CA THR A 21 -0.50 6.18 14.25
C THR A 21 -1.48 7.35 14.33
N GLY A 22 -2.66 7.24 13.71
CA GLY A 22 -3.71 8.26 13.77
C GLY A 22 -5.05 7.75 13.28
N GLU A 23 -6.11 8.55 13.46
CA GLU A 23 -7.42 8.31 12.83
C GLU A 23 -7.35 8.64 11.32
N ALA A 24 -8.35 8.18 10.56
CA ALA A 24 -8.37 8.30 9.10
C ALA A 24 -8.07 9.74 8.64
N ALA A 25 -7.07 9.91 7.78
CA ALA A 25 -6.60 11.24 7.39
C ALA A 25 -7.57 11.85 6.36
N PRO A 26 -8.17 13.03 6.62
CA PRO A 26 -8.95 13.75 5.61
C PRO A 26 -8.06 14.32 4.48
N ASP A 27 -6.74 14.33 4.67
CA ASP A 27 -5.78 15.01 3.79
C ASP A 27 -5.25 14.13 2.64
N GLY A 28 -5.71 12.88 2.52
CA GLY A 28 -5.38 12.06 1.35
C GLY A 28 -6.19 12.48 0.12
N PRO A 29 -5.72 12.14 -1.09
CA PRO A 29 -6.47 12.39 -2.32
C PRO A 29 -7.81 11.66 -2.30
N PRO A 30 -8.81 12.08 -3.08
CA PRO A 30 -10.06 11.33 -3.18
C PRO A 30 -9.79 9.85 -3.49
N VAL A 31 -10.34 8.93 -2.69
CA VAL A 31 -10.05 7.48 -2.80
C VAL A 31 -10.25 6.95 -4.22
N ASN A 32 -11.32 7.37 -4.90
CA ASN A 32 -11.58 6.98 -6.28
C ASN A 32 -10.50 7.50 -7.25
N ALA A 33 -10.00 8.72 -7.05
CA ALA A 33 -8.94 9.28 -7.88
C ALA A 33 -7.65 8.46 -7.72
N ALA A 34 -7.29 8.07 -6.49
CA ALA A 34 -6.13 7.23 -6.23
C ALA A 34 -6.27 5.81 -6.82
N ILE A 35 -7.46 5.20 -6.72
CA ILE A 35 -7.71 3.91 -7.36
C ILE A 35 -7.62 4.03 -8.88
N HIS A 36 -8.19 5.07 -9.49
CA HIS A 36 -8.09 5.27 -10.95
C HIS A 36 -6.66 5.57 -11.43
N ALA A 37 -5.83 6.20 -10.60
CA ALA A 37 -4.43 6.46 -10.93
C ALA A 37 -3.57 5.18 -11.03
N VAL A 38 -4.02 4.08 -10.41
CA VAL A 38 -3.28 2.81 -10.37
C VAL A 38 -4.02 1.65 -11.03
N SER A 39 -5.30 1.84 -11.36
CA SER A 39 -6.16 0.85 -11.97
C SER A 39 -6.82 1.45 -13.20
N GLY A 40 -6.31 1.08 -14.38
CA GLY A 40 -6.83 1.57 -15.66
C GLY A 40 -6.00 1.06 -16.84
N PHE A 41 -6.63 1.01 -18.02
CA PHE A 41 -5.97 0.53 -19.24
C PHE A 41 -4.77 1.37 -19.67
N GLU A 42 -4.75 2.65 -19.32
CA GLU A 42 -3.68 3.59 -19.67
C GLU A 42 -2.59 3.70 -18.57
N VAL A 43 -2.71 2.94 -17.48
CA VAL A 43 -1.71 2.96 -16.40
C VAL A 43 -0.45 2.26 -16.88
N GLU A 44 0.69 2.95 -16.81
CA GLU A 44 2.00 2.38 -17.08
C GLU A 44 2.78 2.20 -15.76
N PRO A 45 3.31 0.99 -15.49
CA PRO A 45 4.08 0.75 -14.29
C PRO A 45 5.49 1.34 -14.41
N VAL A 46 6.04 1.79 -13.29
CA VAL A 46 7.47 2.16 -13.21
C VAL A 46 8.37 0.96 -12.94
N ALA A 47 7.80 -0.16 -12.52
CA ALA A 47 8.45 -1.47 -12.51
C ALA A 47 7.45 -2.60 -12.79
N THR A 48 7.88 -3.56 -13.60
CA THR A 48 7.12 -4.79 -13.90
C THR A 48 7.98 -5.98 -13.53
N VAL A 49 7.44 -6.86 -12.69
CA VAL A 49 8.09 -8.09 -12.22
C VAL A 49 7.23 -9.28 -12.62
N PRO A 50 7.70 -10.19 -13.48
CA PRO A 50 6.91 -11.37 -13.84
C PRO A 50 6.60 -12.23 -12.61
N ALA A 51 5.32 -12.46 -12.31
CA ALA A 51 4.93 -13.16 -11.08
C ALA A 51 5.38 -14.64 -11.08
N ALA A 52 5.62 -15.20 -12.26
CA ALA A 52 6.16 -16.56 -12.43
C ALA A 52 7.70 -16.63 -12.28
N ALA A 53 8.40 -15.49 -12.17
CA ALA A 53 9.85 -15.48 -12.03
C ALA A 53 10.27 -16.03 -10.64
N PRO A 54 11.37 -16.81 -10.56
CA PRO A 54 11.95 -17.17 -9.27
C PRO A 54 12.33 -15.92 -8.48
N GLY A 55 11.81 -15.77 -7.26
CA GLY A 55 12.09 -14.60 -6.42
C GLY A 55 11.26 -13.35 -6.74
N ALA A 56 10.19 -13.46 -7.53
CA ALA A 56 9.34 -12.32 -7.91
C ALA A 56 8.81 -11.51 -6.71
N ALA A 57 8.53 -12.16 -5.57
CA ALA A 57 8.09 -11.47 -4.36
C ALA A 57 9.19 -10.58 -3.76
N ASP A 58 10.42 -11.08 -3.71
CA ASP A 58 11.57 -10.32 -3.22
C ASP A 58 11.90 -9.15 -4.16
N GLU A 59 11.81 -9.38 -5.47
CA GLU A 59 12.00 -8.32 -6.48
C GLU A 59 10.91 -7.23 -6.40
N LEU A 60 9.66 -7.62 -6.16
CA LEU A 60 8.56 -6.67 -5.92
C LEU A 60 8.79 -5.85 -4.65
N ASP A 61 9.22 -6.50 -3.57
CA ASP A 61 9.53 -5.83 -2.30
C ASP A 61 10.61 -4.74 -2.50
N GLU A 62 11.71 -5.09 -3.17
CA GLU A 62 12.80 -4.16 -3.48
C GLU A 62 12.35 -3.04 -4.42
N ALA A 63 11.63 -3.37 -5.49
CA ALA A 63 11.14 -2.40 -6.46
C ALA A 63 10.20 -1.40 -5.81
N TRP A 64 9.24 -1.86 -5.00
CA TRP A 64 8.27 -0.99 -4.35
C TRP A 64 8.96 -0.04 -3.37
N HIS A 65 9.84 -0.53 -2.49
CA HIS A 65 10.54 0.33 -1.52
C HIS A 65 11.44 1.37 -2.18
N ARG A 66 12.12 0.98 -3.28
CA ARG A 66 12.94 1.89 -4.08
C ARG A 66 12.09 3.04 -4.65
N HIS A 67 10.97 2.71 -5.28
CA HIS A 67 10.09 3.70 -5.90
C HIS A 67 9.34 4.56 -4.87
N ALA A 68 8.86 3.98 -3.77
CA ALA A 68 8.25 4.72 -2.66
C ALA A 68 9.22 5.77 -2.08
N SER A 69 10.48 5.39 -1.92
CA SER A 69 11.52 6.31 -1.43
C SER A 69 11.84 7.42 -2.45
N GLN A 70 11.95 7.08 -3.73
CA GLN A 70 12.22 8.04 -4.81
C GLN A 70 11.06 9.04 -5.00
N ALA A 71 9.83 8.60 -4.80
CA ALA A 71 8.62 9.41 -4.89
C ALA A 71 8.31 10.21 -3.61
N SER A 72 9.20 10.22 -2.61
CA SER A 72 8.98 10.91 -1.32
C SER A 72 7.68 10.47 -0.61
N LEU A 73 7.34 9.18 -0.68
CA LEU A 73 6.14 8.64 -0.04
C LEU A 73 6.16 8.81 1.49
N TYR A 74 7.34 8.63 2.10
CA TYR A 74 7.48 8.61 3.55
C TYR A 74 7.61 10.02 4.13
N GLY A 75 6.83 10.31 5.17
CA GLY A 75 7.01 11.49 6.02
C GLY A 75 8.28 11.42 6.88
N GLU A 76 8.54 12.48 7.65
CA GLU A 76 9.77 12.64 8.43
C GLU A 76 10.08 11.48 9.40
N ASN A 77 9.06 10.81 9.95
CA ASN A 77 9.26 9.64 10.82
C ASN A 77 8.80 8.32 10.18
N GLY A 78 8.81 8.25 8.84
CA GLY A 78 8.43 7.05 8.09
C GLY A 78 6.92 6.81 8.02
N GLU A 79 6.09 7.81 8.36
CA GLU A 79 4.64 7.70 8.19
C GLU A 79 4.21 7.76 6.73
N PHE A 80 3.13 7.07 6.39
CA PHE A 80 2.41 7.21 5.12
C PHE A 80 0.93 6.87 5.30
N LEU A 81 0.12 7.12 4.28
CA LEU A 81 -1.29 6.73 4.22
C LEU A 81 -1.43 5.43 3.43
N ILE A 82 -2.32 4.54 3.87
CA ILE A 82 -2.63 3.30 3.15
C ILE A 82 -4.14 3.11 3.10
N LEU A 83 -4.67 2.64 1.96
CA LEU A 83 -6.00 2.04 1.95
C LEU A 83 -5.88 0.64 2.55
N PRO A 84 -6.65 0.27 3.59
CA PRO A 84 -6.56 -1.06 4.17
C PRO A 84 -6.68 -2.15 3.09
N PRO A 85 -5.68 -3.04 2.92
CA PRO A 85 -5.62 -4.00 1.82
C PRO A 85 -6.50 -5.23 2.10
N VAL A 86 -7.78 -4.98 2.40
CA VAL A 86 -8.79 -5.99 2.73
C VAL A 86 -10.07 -5.69 1.96
N PRO A 87 -10.96 -6.68 1.76
CA PRO A 87 -12.26 -6.43 1.14
C PRO A 87 -13.02 -5.29 1.82
N GLY A 88 -13.43 -4.29 1.03
CA GLY A 88 -14.12 -3.09 1.52
C GLY A 88 -13.22 -2.04 2.18
N GLY A 89 -11.90 -2.22 2.18
CA GLY A 89 -10.95 -1.27 2.79
C GLY A 89 -11.00 0.13 2.21
N SER A 90 -11.31 0.29 0.92
CA SER A 90 -11.52 1.61 0.30
C SER A 90 -12.67 2.41 0.89
N ALA A 91 -13.70 1.75 1.45
CA ALA A 91 -14.80 2.41 2.14
C ALA A 91 -14.42 2.93 3.54
N ILE A 92 -13.32 2.42 4.12
CA ILE A 92 -12.73 2.95 5.36
C ILE A 92 -11.97 4.26 5.09
N GLY A 93 -11.38 4.38 3.90
CA GLY A 93 -10.55 5.51 3.51
C GLY A 93 -9.10 5.36 3.96
N TRP A 94 -8.37 6.48 3.94
CA TRP A 94 -6.95 6.52 4.25
C TRP A 94 -6.67 6.28 5.72
N VAL A 95 -5.79 5.33 6.03
CA VAL A 95 -5.28 5.10 7.37
C VAL A 95 -3.83 5.53 7.45
N ARG A 96 -3.48 6.38 8.42
CA ARG A 96 -2.09 6.76 8.66
C ARG A 96 -1.36 5.67 9.43
N VAL A 97 -0.26 5.20 8.87
CA VAL A 97 0.54 4.10 9.42
C VAL A 97 2.02 4.45 9.46
N LYS A 98 2.75 3.73 10.31
CA LYS A 98 4.20 3.55 10.25
C LYS A 98 4.52 2.10 9.91
N ASP A 99 5.64 1.91 9.23
CA ASP A 99 6.22 0.60 9.01
C ASP A 99 7.53 0.44 9.80
N PRO A 100 7.47 0.00 11.08
CA PRO A 100 8.67 -0.19 11.89
C PRO A 100 9.58 -1.33 11.38
N VAL A 101 9.05 -2.23 10.53
CA VAL A 101 9.85 -3.29 9.91
C VAL A 101 10.72 -2.73 8.78
N GLY A 102 10.19 -1.75 8.03
CA GLY A 102 10.92 -0.97 7.04
C GLY A 102 11.39 -1.75 5.81
N LYS A 103 10.88 -2.96 5.60
CA LYS A 103 11.21 -3.82 4.45
C LYS A 103 10.08 -4.79 4.13
N ASN A 104 10.09 -5.31 2.92
CA ASN A 104 9.25 -6.41 2.46
C ASN A 104 7.75 -6.19 2.73
N LEU A 105 7.25 -4.95 2.54
CA LEU A 105 5.86 -4.63 2.79
C LEU A 105 4.89 -5.38 1.85
N PRO A 106 5.09 -5.41 0.52
CA PRO A 106 4.27 -6.24 -0.38
C PRO A 106 4.15 -7.71 0.05
N SER A 107 5.27 -8.36 0.39
CA SER A 107 5.27 -9.75 0.87
C SER A 107 4.53 -9.93 2.20
N ARG A 108 4.68 -9.00 3.14
CA ARG A 108 3.94 -9.05 4.43
C ARG A 108 2.43 -8.87 4.23
N ILE A 109 2.02 -7.98 3.33
CA ILE A 109 0.62 -7.81 2.96
C ILE A 109 0.10 -9.10 2.33
N SER A 110 0.80 -9.65 1.34
CA SER A 110 0.43 -10.93 0.70
C SER A 110 0.28 -12.08 1.71
N GLY A 111 1.16 -12.18 2.69
CA GLY A 111 1.07 -13.20 3.75
C GLY A 111 -0.17 -13.09 4.65
N VAL A 112 -0.81 -11.92 4.72
CA VAL A 112 -2.02 -11.69 5.53
C VAL A 112 -3.29 -11.73 4.68
N THR A 113 -3.25 -11.17 3.48
CA THR A 113 -4.42 -10.89 2.64
C THR A 113 -4.58 -11.90 1.50
N GLY A 114 -3.50 -12.63 1.16
CA GLY A 114 -3.41 -13.50 0.00
C GLY A 114 -3.02 -12.80 -1.31
N SER A 115 -2.81 -11.48 -1.30
CA SER A 115 -2.41 -10.68 -2.47
C SER A 115 -1.44 -9.57 -2.08
N PRO A 116 -0.38 -9.27 -2.87
CA PRO A 116 0.53 -8.17 -2.58
C PRO A 116 -0.07 -6.79 -2.90
N GLU A 117 -1.33 -6.71 -3.31
CA GLU A 117 -1.96 -5.48 -3.78
C GLU A 117 -2.29 -4.51 -2.65
N PHE A 118 -1.85 -3.26 -2.82
CA PHE A 118 -2.23 -2.16 -1.94
C PHE A 118 -1.89 -0.81 -2.58
N VAL A 119 -2.55 0.23 -2.06
CA VAL A 119 -2.30 1.62 -2.45
C VAL A 119 -1.79 2.39 -1.24
N ALA A 120 -0.62 3.01 -1.37
CA ALA A 120 -0.06 3.91 -0.38
C ALA A 120 0.11 5.32 -0.96
N VAL A 121 -0.06 6.33 -0.10
CA VAL A 121 0.09 7.75 -0.44
C VAL A 121 0.91 8.46 0.64
N SER A 122 1.63 9.51 0.26
CA SER A 122 2.33 10.38 1.19
C SER A 122 1.38 11.05 2.18
N VAL A 123 1.92 11.46 3.32
CA VAL A 123 1.14 12.07 4.42
C VAL A 123 0.43 13.36 3.98
N ASP A 124 1.02 14.08 3.02
CA ASP A 124 0.49 15.31 2.41
C ASP A 124 -0.43 15.05 1.21
N GLY A 125 -0.64 13.80 0.82
CA GLY A 125 -1.58 13.42 -0.24
C GLY A 125 -1.09 13.56 -1.67
N HIS A 126 0.14 14.06 -1.91
CA HIS A 126 0.60 14.40 -3.25
C HIS A 126 1.24 13.24 -4.02
N HIS A 127 1.85 12.27 -3.33
CA HIS A 127 2.63 11.21 -3.97
C HIS A 127 2.06 9.84 -3.65
N LEU A 128 1.83 9.03 -4.66
CA LEU A 128 1.30 7.69 -4.56
C LEU A 128 2.34 6.66 -4.97
N CYS A 129 2.36 5.52 -4.28
CA CYS A 129 3.07 4.33 -4.70
C CYS A 129 2.22 3.08 -4.39
N ALA A 130 1.88 2.31 -5.42
CA ALA A 130 1.07 1.11 -5.29
C ALA A 130 1.81 -0.12 -5.78
N ALA A 131 1.42 -1.28 -5.24
CA ALA A 131 1.69 -2.58 -5.84
C ALA A 131 0.37 -3.15 -6.36
N SER A 132 0.36 -3.65 -7.60
CA SER A 132 -0.81 -4.32 -8.19
C SER A 132 -0.43 -5.67 -8.81
N VAL A 133 -1.43 -6.54 -9.04
CA VAL A 133 -1.26 -7.77 -9.84
C VAL A 133 -2.02 -7.58 -11.15
N GLU A 134 -1.29 -7.49 -12.26
CA GLU A 134 -1.86 -7.31 -13.59
C GLU A 134 -1.57 -8.53 -14.45
N GLU A 135 -2.62 -9.28 -14.79
CA GLU A 135 -2.58 -10.55 -15.51
C GLU A 135 -1.62 -11.59 -14.90
N SER A 136 -0.34 -11.53 -15.26
CA SER A 136 0.73 -12.45 -14.83
C SER A 136 1.94 -11.73 -14.23
N ASP A 137 1.85 -10.43 -14.01
CA ASP A 137 2.95 -9.59 -13.53
C ASP A 137 2.56 -8.85 -12.25
N TYR A 138 3.54 -8.62 -11.39
CA TYR A 138 3.44 -7.61 -10.35
C TYR A 138 3.89 -6.28 -10.89
N TRP A 139 3.11 -5.24 -10.63
CA TRP A 139 3.39 -3.89 -11.06
C TRP A 139 3.65 -3.00 -9.86
N VAL A 140 4.61 -2.08 -10.01
CA VAL A 140 4.75 -0.92 -9.13
C VAL A 140 4.33 0.31 -9.92
N VAL A 141 3.37 1.04 -9.40
CA VAL A 141 2.84 2.27 -10.02
C VAL A 141 3.10 3.43 -9.08
N VAL A 142 3.57 4.56 -9.63
CA VAL A 142 3.69 5.82 -8.90
C VAL A 142 2.87 6.90 -9.59
N HIS A 143 2.35 7.84 -8.81
CA HIS A 143 1.58 8.96 -9.32
C HIS A 143 1.78 10.21 -8.46
N GLU A 144 1.68 11.38 -9.07
CA GLU A 144 1.71 12.69 -8.41
C GLU A 144 0.40 13.43 -8.74
N PHE A 145 -0.27 13.97 -7.71
CA PHE A 145 -1.59 14.63 -7.81
C PHE A 145 -1.51 16.16 -7.98
#